data_AF-A0A2J0LY59-F1
#
_entry.id   AF-A0A2J0LY59-F1
#
_cell.length_a   1.000
_cell.length_b   1.000
_cell.length_c   1.000
_cell.angle_alpha   90.00
_cell.angle_beta   90.00
_cell.angle_gamma   90.00
#
_symmetry.space_group_name_H-M   'P 1'
#
loop_
_entity.id
_entity.type
_entity.pdbx_description
1 polymer ?
#
loop_
_entity_poly.entity_id
_entity_poly.type
_entity_poly.pdbx_seq_one_letter_code
_entity_poly.pdbx_strand_id
1 'polypeptide(L)'
;MDSNMPQGEAGGASNQGGQNQSGAGSSTNNTVKADVKGLTGQLEAVLDEYMVTKAPFALPLGLKEFIVKVSPYLIIIFAVMALPLILGAIGLTTALTPFAMMGGGWGFGWGFGAIVSLVVAAISLVLEVMAVPGLFKRTKGSWRLLFYVSIVSLIGSILSVSGIIGGIIGAVIGWYILFQVKDMYTN
;
A
#
# COMPACT_ATOMS: atom_id res chain seq x y z
N MET A 1 31.73 -63.49 -50.83
CA MET A 1 30.53 -64.29 -50.53
C MET A 1 30.06 -63.91 -49.15
N ASP A 2 28.81 -63.51 -49.11
CA ASP A 2 28.13 -62.69 -48.11
C ASP A 2 28.26 -63.13 -46.66
N SER A 3 28.27 -62.15 -45.76
CA SER A 3 27.83 -62.34 -44.37
C SER A 3 27.25 -61.03 -43.85
N ASN A 4 25.98 -60.83 -44.23
CA ASN A 4 24.93 -60.07 -43.56
C ASN A 4 25.25 -59.61 -42.12
N MET A 5 25.02 -58.32 -41.88
CA MET A 5 24.69 -57.80 -40.55
C MET A 5 23.39 -58.44 -40.03
N PRO A 6 23.25 -58.53 -38.71
CA PRO A 6 22.01 -58.04 -38.09
C PRO A 6 22.29 -56.91 -37.10
N GLN A 7 21.52 -55.85 -37.25
CA GLN A 7 21.32 -54.78 -36.28
C GLN A 7 20.76 -55.37 -34.99
N GLY A 8 21.44 -55.11 -33.87
CA GLY A 8 20.98 -55.43 -32.52
C GLY A 8 20.57 -54.15 -31.81
N GLU A 9 19.27 -53.93 -31.72
CA GLU A 9 18.61 -52.97 -30.85
C GLU A 9 19.02 -53.20 -29.38
N ALA A 10 19.40 -52.14 -28.68
CA ALA A 10 19.45 -52.14 -27.22
C ALA A 10 19.16 -50.74 -26.67
N GLY A 11 18.04 -50.63 -25.96
CA GLY A 11 17.95 -49.81 -24.76
C GLY A 11 17.45 -48.39 -24.98
N GLY A 12 16.14 -48.22 -24.83
CA GLY A 12 15.51 -46.92 -24.67
C GLY A 12 16.10 -46.15 -23.49
N ALA A 13 16.66 -44.98 -23.80
CA ALA A 13 16.90 -43.94 -22.82
C ALA A 13 15.61 -43.14 -22.64
N SER A 14 15.06 -43.30 -21.44
CA SER A 14 13.91 -42.63 -20.88
C SER A 14 13.85 -41.13 -21.17
N ASN A 15 12.72 -40.74 -21.75
CA ASN A 15 12.10 -39.44 -21.68
C ASN A 15 12.03 -38.94 -20.22
N GLN A 16 12.92 -38.03 -19.82
CA GLN A 16 12.77 -37.23 -18.61
C GLN A 16 12.56 -35.77 -19.02
N GLY A 17 11.37 -35.30 -18.69
CA GLY A 17 10.91 -33.94 -18.97
C GLY A 17 11.85 -32.89 -18.41
N GLY A 18 12.21 -31.96 -19.30
CA GLY A 18 12.81 -30.68 -18.97
C GLY A 18 11.94 -29.52 -19.46
N GLN A 19 10.61 -29.70 -19.54
CA GLN A 19 9.68 -28.57 -19.67
C GLN A 19 9.32 -28.07 -18.27
N ASN A 20 10.17 -27.23 -17.68
CA ASN A 20 9.69 -26.24 -16.71
C ASN A 20 10.71 -25.12 -16.44
N GLN A 21 11.10 -24.40 -17.50
CA GLN A 21 11.67 -23.06 -17.35
C GLN A 21 10.63 -22.02 -17.73
N SER A 22 9.60 -21.86 -16.90
CA SER A 22 8.65 -20.72 -16.95
C SER A 22 7.92 -20.48 -15.61
N GLY A 23 8.49 -20.90 -14.47
CA GLY A 23 7.81 -20.87 -13.15
C GLY A 23 8.43 -19.96 -12.07
N ALA A 24 9.54 -19.27 -12.34
CA ALA A 24 10.26 -18.52 -11.30
C ALA A 24 9.60 -17.18 -10.92
N GLY A 25 8.76 -16.60 -11.78
CA GLY A 25 8.08 -15.33 -11.52
C GLY A 25 6.79 -15.46 -10.71
N SER A 26 6.10 -16.61 -10.79
CA SER A 26 4.78 -16.83 -10.20
C SER A 26 4.87 -17.32 -8.74
N SER A 27 5.85 -18.16 -8.41
CA SER A 27 6.02 -18.71 -7.06
C SER A 27 6.49 -17.65 -6.06
N THR A 28 7.48 -16.83 -6.40
CA THR A 28 8.00 -15.75 -5.53
C THR A 28 6.93 -14.69 -5.24
N ASN A 29 6.16 -14.30 -6.25
CA ASN A 29 5.08 -13.32 -6.07
C ASN A 29 3.94 -13.86 -5.20
N ASN A 30 3.64 -15.17 -5.27
CA ASN A 30 2.61 -15.77 -4.45
C ASN A 30 3.04 -15.89 -2.98
N THR A 31 4.31 -16.22 -2.72
CA THR A 31 4.87 -16.25 -1.36
C THR A 31 4.90 -14.85 -0.75
N VAL A 32 5.43 -13.85 -1.46
CA VAL A 32 5.46 -12.46 -0.97
C VAL A 32 4.05 -11.92 -0.71
N LYS A 33 3.08 -12.20 -1.58
CA LYS A 33 1.68 -11.79 -1.35
C LYS A 33 1.07 -12.49 -0.13
N ALA A 34 1.36 -13.77 0.07
CA ALA A 34 0.88 -14.50 1.25
C ALA A 34 1.48 -13.93 2.53
N ASP A 35 2.78 -13.61 2.54
CA ASP A 35 3.49 -13.02 3.68
C ASP A 35 2.97 -11.61 4.00
N VAL A 36 2.85 -10.74 2.99
CA VAL A 36 2.30 -9.38 3.17
C VAL A 36 0.86 -9.42 3.67
N LYS A 37 0.03 -10.32 3.13
CA LYS A 37 -1.34 -10.51 3.59
C LYS A 37 -1.39 -11.05 5.03
N GLY A 38 -0.46 -11.93 5.39
CA GLY A 38 -0.29 -12.43 6.75
C GLY A 38 0.08 -11.32 7.74
N LEU A 39 1.09 -10.51 7.41
CA LEU A 39 1.56 -9.40 8.24
C LEU A 39 0.49 -8.32 8.43
N THR A 40 -0.20 -7.92 7.35
CA THR A 40 -1.29 -6.95 7.42
C THR A 40 -2.48 -7.47 8.23
N GLY A 41 -2.78 -8.76 8.13
CA GLY A 41 -3.82 -9.40 8.97
C GLY A 41 -3.44 -9.46 10.45
N GLN A 42 -2.17 -9.76 10.77
CA GLN A 42 -1.68 -9.72 12.15
C GLN A 42 -1.74 -8.30 12.72
N LEU A 43 -1.31 -7.30 11.95
CA LEU A 43 -1.42 -5.90 12.35
C LEU A 43 -2.87 -5.51 12.59
N GLU A 44 -3.79 -5.89 11.69
CA GLU A 44 -5.23 -5.63 11.87
C GLU A 44 -5.74 -6.23 13.19
N ALA A 45 -5.36 -7.47 13.51
CA ALA A 45 -5.78 -8.12 14.76
C ALA A 45 -5.24 -7.39 16.00
N VAL A 46 -3.97 -6.98 16.00
CA VAL A 46 -3.38 -6.21 17.09
C VAL A 46 -4.10 -4.87 17.26
N LEU A 47 -4.35 -4.16 16.16
CA LEU A 47 -5.05 -2.88 16.21
C LEU A 47 -6.48 -3.04 16.69
N ASP A 48 -7.19 -4.11 16.30
CA ASP A 48 -8.54 -4.38 16.77
C ASP A 48 -8.56 -4.58 18.30
N GLU A 49 -7.63 -5.37 18.83
CA GLU A 49 -7.49 -5.59 20.26
C GLU A 49 -7.21 -4.27 21.01
N TYR A 50 -6.24 -3.47 20.56
CA TYR A 50 -5.85 -2.25 21.26
C TYR A 50 -6.82 -1.08 21.07
N MET A 51 -7.34 -0.86 19.86
CA MET A 51 -8.15 0.31 19.50
C MET A 51 -9.64 0.13 19.79
N VAL A 52 -10.12 -1.12 19.83
CA VAL A 52 -11.54 -1.42 20.09
C VAL A 52 -11.72 -2.02 21.47
N THR A 53 -10.97 -3.08 21.82
CA THR A 53 -11.18 -3.81 23.08
C THR A 53 -10.52 -3.13 24.29
N LYS A 54 -9.30 -2.59 24.13
CA LYS A 54 -8.56 -1.94 25.23
C LYS A 54 -8.75 -0.43 25.31
N ALA A 55 -9.42 0.18 24.33
CA ALA A 55 -9.63 1.62 24.33
C ALA A 55 -10.58 2.02 25.48
N PRO A 56 -10.19 2.99 26.32
CA PRO A 56 -11.02 3.46 27.44
C PRO A 56 -12.24 4.27 26.98
N PHE A 57 -12.23 4.72 25.72
CA PHE A 57 -13.31 5.50 25.11
C PHE A 57 -13.77 4.78 23.84
N ALA A 58 -15.07 4.52 23.76
CA ALA A 58 -15.72 4.03 22.55
C ALA A 58 -16.58 5.15 21.95
N LEU A 59 -16.54 5.30 20.63
CA LEU A 59 -17.35 6.34 19.98
C LEU A 59 -18.84 5.98 20.11
N PRO A 60 -19.71 6.89 20.61
CA PRO A 60 -21.14 6.65 20.65
C PRO A 60 -21.69 6.45 19.23
N LEU A 61 -22.75 5.65 19.10
CA LEU A 61 -23.33 5.24 17.81
C LEU A 61 -23.59 6.42 16.86
N GLY A 62 -24.13 7.52 17.40
CA GLY A 62 -24.41 8.73 16.62
C GLY A 62 -23.15 9.37 16.00
N LEU A 63 -22.01 9.36 16.71
CA LEU A 63 -20.75 9.85 16.15
C LEU A 63 -20.19 8.89 15.10
N LYS A 64 -20.28 7.56 15.32
CA LYS A 64 -19.87 6.58 14.31
C LYS A 64 -20.66 6.76 13.02
N GLU A 65 -21.98 6.91 13.12
CA GLU A 65 -22.84 7.17 11.97
C GLU A 65 -22.48 8.47 11.25
N PHE A 66 -22.23 9.54 12.00
CA PHE A 66 -21.84 10.83 11.44
C PHE A 66 -20.52 10.70 10.66
N ILE A 67 -19.50 10.08 11.27
CA ILE A 67 -18.18 9.87 10.64
C ILE A 67 -18.34 9.06 9.36
N VAL A 68 -19.10 7.96 9.37
CA VAL A 68 -19.29 7.11 8.17
C VAL A 68 -20.09 7.83 7.08
N LYS A 69 -21.02 8.72 7.45
CA LYS A 69 -21.75 9.57 6.49
C LYS A 69 -20.84 10.65 5.89
N VAL A 70 -19.96 11.24 6.68
CA VAL A 70 -19.10 12.37 6.31
C VAL A 70 -17.78 11.95 5.67
N SER A 71 -17.26 10.76 5.99
CA SER A 71 -15.97 10.26 5.52
C SER A 71 -15.79 10.25 3.99
N PRO A 72 -16.78 9.88 3.16
CA PRO A 72 -16.61 9.95 1.70
C PRO A 72 -16.41 11.39 1.22
N TYR A 73 -17.13 12.35 1.82
CA TYR A 73 -17.03 13.76 1.49
C TYR A 73 -15.70 14.36 1.95
N LEU A 74 -15.22 13.98 3.14
CA LEU A 74 -13.90 14.40 3.63
C LEU A 74 -12.79 13.95 2.69
N ILE A 75 -12.81 12.70 2.23
CA ILE A 75 -11.81 12.21 1.27
C ILE A 75 -11.87 13.00 -0.03
N ILE A 76 -13.06 13.27 -0.57
CA ILE A 76 -13.18 14.08 -1.81
C ILE A 76 -12.60 15.48 -1.60
N ILE A 77 -12.92 16.14 -0.49
CA ILE A 77 -12.41 17.48 -0.17
C ILE A 77 -10.88 17.46 -0.07
N PHE A 78 -10.33 16.52 0.71
CA PHE A 78 -8.88 16.40 0.85
C PHE A 78 -8.20 16.01 -0.45
N ALA A 79 -8.81 15.16 -1.27
CA ALA A 79 -8.28 14.80 -2.58
C ALA A 79 -8.23 16.01 -3.53
N VAL A 80 -9.30 16.81 -3.58
CA VAL A 80 -9.36 18.03 -4.39
C VAL A 80 -8.34 19.06 -3.92
N MET A 81 -8.09 19.18 -2.61
CA MET A 81 -7.06 20.08 -2.08
C MET A 81 -5.64 19.54 -2.28
N ALA A 82 -5.44 18.23 -2.13
CA ALA A 82 -4.14 17.59 -2.25
C ALA A 82 -3.66 17.53 -3.71
N LEU A 83 -4.57 17.35 -4.66
CA LEU A 83 -4.24 17.24 -6.08
C LEU A 83 -3.40 18.43 -6.61
N PRO A 84 -3.81 19.71 -6.49
CA PRO A 84 -3.00 20.83 -6.95
C PRO A 84 -1.71 20.98 -6.15
N LEU A 85 -1.68 20.61 -4.86
CA LEU A 85 -0.45 20.64 -4.06
C LEU A 85 0.57 19.61 -4.54
N ILE A 86 0.13 18.39 -4.82
CA ILE A 86 0.98 17.31 -5.36
C ILE A 86 1.48 17.69 -6.75
N LEU A 87 0.60 18.15 -7.64
CA LEU A 87 0.99 18.59 -8.99
C LEU A 87 1.94 19.78 -8.95
N GLY A 88 1.67 20.77 -8.09
CA GLY A 88 2.55 21.91 -7.88
C GLY A 88 3.91 21.49 -7.33
N ALA A 89 3.95 20.58 -6.35
CA ALA A 89 5.19 20.04 -5.81
C ALA A 89 5.99 19.26 -6.87
N ILE A 90 5.33 18.47 -7.73
CA ILE A 90 5.98 17.82 -8.88
C ILE A 90 6.57 18.86 -9.82
N GLY A 91 5.76 19.83 -10.25
CA GLY A 91 6.20 20.89 -11.17
C GLY A 91 7.36 21.71 -10.62
N LEU A 92 7.30 22.09 -9.34
CA LEU A 92 8.39 22.79 -8.64
C LEU A 92 9.64 21.92 -8.54
N THR A 93 9.49 20.63 -8.20
CA THR A 93 10.62 19.69 -8.16
C THR A 93 11.31 19.66 -9.52
N THR A 94 10.56 19.42 -10.59
CA THR A 94 11.10 19.36 -11.96
C THR A 94 11.75 20.66 -12.40
N ALA A 95 11.14 21.81 -12.10
CA ALA A 95 11.68 23.12 -12.47
C ALA A 95 12.96 23.48 -11.69
N LEU A 96 13.06 23.04 -10.43
CA LEU A 96 14.19 23.37 -9.56
C LEU A 96 15.35 22.35 -9.65
N THR A 97 15.13 21.15 -10.22
CA THR A 97 16.16 20.11 -10.39
C THR A 97 17.46 20.63 -11.03
N PRO A 98 17.45 21.39 -12.15
CA PRO A 98 18.69 21.87 -12.77
C PRO A 98 19.50 22.78 -11.84
N PHE A 99 18.82 23.59 -11.04
CA PHE A 99 19.45 24.50 -10.08
C PHE A 99 19.99 23.74 -8.86
N ALA A 100 19.28 22.69 -8.42
CA ALA A 100 19.75 21.80 -7.35
C ALA A 100 21.05 21.05 -7.76
N MET A 101 21.17 20.65 -9.03
CA MET A 101 22.38 20.02 -9.57
C MET A 101 23.56 21.00 -9.67
N MET A 102 23.30 22.30 -9.88
CA MET A 102 24.33 23.33 -10.05
C MET A 102 24.89 23.87 -8.71
N GLY A 103 24.18 23.68 -7.59
CA GLY A 103 24.52 24.23 -6.27
C GLY A 103 25.58 23.46 -5.45
N GLY A 104 26.15 22.37 -5.96
CA GLY A 104 27.05 21.50 -5.18
C GLY A 104 26.34 20.85 -3.99
N GLY A 105 27.07 20.16 -3.08
CA GLY A 105 26.50 19.41 -1.93
C GLY A 105 25.67 20.21 -0.91
N TRP A 106 25.49 21.52 -1.15
CA TRP A 106 24.63 22.46 -0.41
C TRP A 106 23.44 22.98 -1.23
N GLY A 107 23.24 22.46 -2.45
CA GLY A 107 22.11 22.78 -3.32
C GLY A 107 20.80 22.45 -2.62
N PHE A 108 19.86 23.41 -2.69
CA PHE A 108 18.50 23.38 -2.16
C PHE A 108 17.99 21.95 -1.98
N GLY A 109 18.11 21.44 -0.75
CA GLY A 109 17.97 20.03 -0.44
C GLY A 109 16.53 19.56 -0.56
N TRP A 110 16.03 19.43 -1.79
CA TRP A 110 14.91 18.56 -2.10
C TRP A 110 15.41 17.12 -1.99
N GLY A 111 15.69 16.70 -0.76
CA GLY A 111 16.37 15.45 -0.46
C GLY A 111 15.52 14.24 -0.80
N PHE A 112 16.15 13.06 -0.77
CA PHE A 112 15.50 11.76 -0.96
C PHE A 112 14.15 11.63 -0.22
N GLY A 113 14.08 12.12 1.03
CA GLY A 113 12.85 12.11 1.82
C GLY A 113 11.68 12.87 1.19
N ALA A 114 11.92 14.02 0.54
CA ALA A 114 10.87 14.82 -0.10
C ALA A 114 10.31 14.12 -1.35
N ILE A 115 11.16 13.47 -2.14
CA ILE A 115 10.74 12.67 -3.30
C ILE A 115 9.92 11.47 -2.84
N VAL A 116 10.38 10.76 -1.80
CA VAL A 116 9.66 9.62 -1.22
C VAL A 116 8.29 10.07 -0.69
N SER A 117 8.22 11.16 0.07
CA SER A 117 6.97 11.71 0.57
C SER A 117 6.01 12.07 -0.55
N LEU A 118 6.51 12.64 -1.65
CA LEU A 118 5.71 13.02 -2.80
C LEU A 118 5.15 11.80 -3.56
N VAL A 119 5.97 10.76 -3.77
CA VAL A 119 5.52 9.50 -4.37
C VAL A 119 4.48 8.83 -3.49
N VAL A 120 4.71 8.78 -2.18
CA VAL A 120 3.75 8.20 -1.22
C VAL A 120 2.45 9.00 -1.22
N ALA A 121 2.50 10.34 -1.21
CA ALA A 121 1.31 11.18 -1.26
C ALA A 121 0.49 10.93 -2.55
N ALA A 122 1.15 10.78 -3.69
CA ALA A 122 0.48 10.47 -4.95
C ALA A 122 -0.19 9.07 -4.92
N ILE A 123 0.50 8.05 -4.42
CA ILE A 123 -0.05 6.69 -4.30
C ILE A 123 -1.24 6.68 -3.33
N SER A 124 -1.08 7.29 -2.16
CA SER A 124 -2.14 7.38 -1.15
C SER A 124 -3.37 8.09 -1.70
N LEU A 125 -3.20 9.21 -2.41
CA LEU A 125 -4.31 9.93 -3.05
C LEU A 125 -5.10 9.04 -4.03
N VAL A 126 -4.40 8.29 -4.89
CA VAL A 126 -5.05 7.40 -5.87
C VAL A 126 -5.84 6.29 -5.15
N LEU A 127 -5.24 5.66 -4.13
CA LEU A 127 -5.89 4.62 -3.33
C LEU A 127 -7.11 5.16 -2.55
N GLU A 128 -7.03 6.36 -1.99
CA GLU A 128 -8.12 7.02 -1.28
C GLU A 128 -9.30 7.30 -2.21
N VAL A 129 -9.04 7.87 -3.38
CA VAL A 129 -10.08 8.15 -4.39
C VAL A 129 -10.74 6.86 -4.87
N MET A 130 -9.99 5.77 -5.02
CA MET A 130 -10.57 4.45 -5.34
C MET A 130 -11.44 3.88 -4.21
N ALA A 131 -11.16 4.23 -2.95
CA ALA A 131 -11.97 3.79 -1.82
C ALA A 131 -13.33 4.53 -1.74
N VAL A 132 -13.40 5.80 -2.17
CA VAL A 132 -14.60 6.66 -2.13
C VAL A 132 -15.90 5.97 -2.57
N PRO A 133 -16.01 5.36 -3.77
CA PRO A 133 -17.27 4.76 -4.22
C PRO A 133 -17.77 3.64 -3.31
N GLY A 134 -16.87 2.85 -2.70
CA GLY A 134 -17.28 1.82 -1.75
C GLY A 134 -17.47 2.36 -0.32
N LEU A 135 -16.89 3.52 0.02
CA LEU A 135 -17.18 4.24 1.26
C LEU A 135 -18.64 4.72 1.29
N PHE A 136 -19.16 5.25 0.17
CA PHE A 136 -20.58 5.57 0.04
C PHE A 136 -21.49 4.35 0.25
N LYS A 137 -21.03 3.17 -0.16
CA LYS A 137 -21.73 1.89 -0.02
C LYS A 137 -21.44 1.16 1.30
N ARG A 138 -20.61 1.75 2.18
CA ARG A 138 -20.18 1.17 3.46
C ARG A 138 -19.68 -0.28 3.33
N THR A 139 -18.82 -0.52 2.34
CA THR A 139 -18.26 -1.86 2.11
C THR A 139 -17.00 -2.10 2.95
N LYS A 140 -16.83 -3.33 3.43
CA LYS A 140 -15.60 -3.76 4.12
C LYS A 140 -14.38 -3.63 3.21
N GLY A 141 -14.57 -3.85 1.91
CA GLY A 141 -13.50 -3.68 0.92
C GLY A 141 -12.92 -2.26 0.93
N SER A 142 -13.77 -1.24 1.02
CA SER A 142 -13.33 0.16 1.10
C SER A 142 -12.69 0.51 2.42
N TRP A 143 -13.20 -0.02 3.54
CA TRP A 143 -12.55 0.14 4.84
C TRP A 143 -11.12 -0.43 4.83
N ARG A 144 -10.94 -1.63 4.22
CA ARG A 144 -9.62 -2.25 4.06
C ARG A 144 -8.69 -1.44 3.16
N LEU A 145 -9.21 -0.81 2.10
CA LEU A 145 -8.42 0.09 1.27
C LEU A 145 -7.89 1.28 2.07
N LEU A 146 -8.73 1.92 2.89
CA LEU A 146 -8.28 3.01 3.76
C LEU A 146 -7.27 2.54 4.82
N PHE A 147 -7.43 1.32 5.33
CA PHE A 147 -6.42 0.72 6.20
C PHE A 147 -5.08 0.58 5.45
N TYR A 148 -5.06 0.09 4.22
CA TYR A 148 -3.83 -0.01 3.43
C TYR A 148 -3.23 1.35 3.08
N VAL A 149 -4.05 2.35 2.73
CA VAL A 149 -3.60 3.74 2.56
C VAL A 149 -2.87 4.22 3.80
N SER A 150 -3.45 4.01 4.99
CA SER A 150 -2.87 4.49 6.24
C SER A 150 -1.52 3.82 6.54
N ILE A 151 -1.34 2.54 6.20
CA ILE A 151 -0.06 1.84 6.30
C ILE A 151 0.96 2.44 5.32
N VAL A 152 0.56 2.66 4.06
CA VAL A 152 1.41 3.26 3.02
C VAL A 152 1.88 4.66 3.45
N SER A 153 0.97 5.50 3.94
CA SER A 153 1.27 6.82 4.46
C SER A 153 2.21 6.77 5.67
N LEU A 154 2.00 5.82 6.60
CA LEU A 154 2.90 5.63 7.74
C LEU A 154 4.30 5.23 7.28
N ILE A 155 4.43 4.26 6.38
CA ILE A 155 5.72 3.84 5.82
C ILE A 155 6.42 5.03 5.15
N GLY A 156 5.70 5.82 4.35
CA GLY A 156 6.25 7.03 3.74
C GLY A 156 6.73 8.06 4.75
N SER A 157 5.97 8.27 5.83
CA SER A 157 6.38 9.18 6.90
C SER A 157 7.67 8.72 7.58
N ILE A 158 7.85 7.41 7.75
CA ILE A 158 9.07 6.83 8.34
C ILE A 158 10.26 6.98 7.40
N LEU A 159 10.08 6.67 6.11
CA LEU A 159 11.14 6.80 5.10
C LEU A 159 11.57 8.25 4.87
N SER A 160 10.69 9.21 5.13
CA SER A 160 11.00 10.64 4.99
C SER A 160 11.93 11.19 6.09
N VAL A 161 12.14 10.44 7.18
CA VAL A 161 12.97 10.73 8.39
C VAL A 161 12.54 11.96 9.20
N SER A 162 12.08 13.02 8.53
CA SER A 162 11.61 14.29 9.11
C SER A 162 10.19 14.21 9.66
N GLY A 163 9.35 13.30 9.15
CA GLY A 163 7.92 13.21 9.45
C GLY A 163 7.53 12.12 10.45
N ILE A 164 8.48 11.42 11.08
CA ILE A 164 8.22 10.19 11.85
C ILE A 164 7.22 10.43 12.99
N ILE A 165 7.46 11.45 13.82
CA ILE A 165 6.63 11.71 15.01
C ILE A 165 5.20 12.07 14.59
N GLY A 166 5.06 13.00 13.64
CA GLY A 166 3.75 13.42 13.13
C GLY A 166 3.01 12.29 12.40
N GLY A 167 3.74 11.48 11.64
CA GLY A 167 3.20 10.33 10.92
C GLY A 167 2.69 9.23 11.85
N ILE A 168 3.44 8.91 12.91
CA ILE A 168 2.99 7.94 13.92
C ILE A 168 1.76 8.44 14.67
N ILE A 169 1.78 9.70 15.14
CA ILE A 169 0.62 10.27 15.85
C ILE A 169 -0.61 10.29 14.94
N GLY A 170 -0.46 10.74 13.69
CA GLY A 170 -1.53 10.74 12.70
C GLY A 170 -2.06 9.34 12.40
N ALA A 171 -1.17 8.35 12.26
CA ALA A 171 -1.56 6.96 12.06
C ALA A 171 -2.32 6.39 13.25
N VAL A 172 -1.86 6.62 14.49
CA VAL A 172 -2.53 6.15 15.71
C VAL A 172 -3.93 6.74 15.82
N ILE A 173 -4.09 8.05 15.62
CA ILE A 173 -5.41 8.72 15.67
C ILE A 173 -6.31 8.23 14.52
N GLY A 174 -5.76 8.15 13.31
CA GLY A 174 -6.48 7.67 12.14
C GLY A 174 -6.96 6.24 12.30
N TRP A 175 -6.10 5.35 12.79
CA TRP A 175 -6.43 3.96 13.09
C TRP A 175 -7.48 3.85 14.20
N TYR A 176 -7.38 4.65 15.26
CA TYR A 176 -8.41 4.66 16.30
C TYR A 176 -9.80 4.95 15.70
N ILE A 177 -9.94 6.02 14.92
CA ILE A 177 -11.22 6.37 14.29
C ILE A 177 -11.65 5.26 13.32
N LEU A 178 -10.73 4.77 12.49
CA LEU A 178 -11.00 3.78 11.45
C LEU A 178 -11.50 2.46 12.04
N PHE A 179 -10.86 1.94 13.09
CA PHE A 179 -11.27 0.72 13.77
C PHE A 179 -12.57 0.90 14.56
N GLN A 180 -12.77 2.07 15.17
CA GLN A 180 -14.01 2.36 15.89
C GLN A 180 -15.24 2.38 14.98
N VAL A 181 -15.11 2.76 13.71
CA VAL A 181 -16.23 2.75 12.75
C VAL A 181 -16.32 1.46 11.93
N LYS A 182 -15.40 0.50 12.11
CA LYS A 182 -15.32 -0.75 11.35
C LYS A 182 -16.62 -1.56 11.41
N ASP A 183 -17.28 -1.55 12.56
CA ASP A 183 -18.57 -2.21 12.82
C ASP A 183 -19.72 -1.69 11.94
N MET A 184 -19.60 -0.49 11.39
CA MET A 184 -20.60 0.11 10.49
C MET A 184 -20.43 -0.32 9.02
N TYR A 185 -19.35 -1.04 8.69
CA TYR A 185 -19.07 -1.56 7.34
C TYR A 185 -19.41 -3.05 7.29
N THR A 186 -20.58 -3.40 6.74
CA THR A 186 -21.14 -4.76 6.84
C THR A 186 -21.18 -5.53 5.51
N ASN A 187 -20.96 -4.87 4.37
CA ASN A 187 -20.95 -5.50 3.04
C ASN A 187 -19.59 -6.10 2.65
#